data_AF-A0A2W4NJK9-F1
#
_entry.id   AF-A0A2W4NJK9-F1
#
_cell.length_a   1.000
_cell.length_b   1.000
_cell.length_c   1.000
_cell.angle_alpha   90.00
_cell.angle_beta   90.00
_cell.angle_gamma   90.00
#
_symmetry.space_group_name_H-M   'P 1'
#
loop_
_entity.id
_entity.type
_entity.pdbx_description
1 polymer ?
#
loop_
_entity_poly.entity_id
_entity_poly.type
_entity_poly.pdbx_seq_one_letter_code
_entity_poly.pdbx_strand_id
1 'polypeptide(L)' 'MAEAQKVPRRSEIPVEYTWDLTTVYADDSAWEQDIAALEQLLPEATALAGSVAQSAASLLKTPTLRDQIWTKPEQIYIYA' A
#
# COMPACT_ATOMS: atom_id res chain seq x y z
N MET A 1 -7.10 21.47 42.35
CA MET A 1 -5.96 21.19 41.45
C MET A 1 -6.31 19.91 40.73
N ALA A 2 -6.64 19.96 39.45
CA ALA A 2 -6.95 18.74 38.69
C ALA A 2 -5.64 17.97 38.50
N GLU A 3 -5.59 16.71 38.94
CA GLU A 3 -4.49 15.80 38.64
C GLU A 3 -4.32 15.72 37.12
N ALA A 4 -3.08 15.84 36.65
CA ALA A 4 -2.75 15.69 35.24
C ALA A 4 -3.09 14.26 34.82
N GLN A 5 -4.17 14.09 34.05
CA GLN A 5 -4.59 12.79 33.55
C GLN A 5 -3.51 12.28 32.58
N LYS A 6 -2.79 11.25 33.00
CA LYS A 6 -1.65 10.70 32.26
C LYS A 6 -2.19 9.96 31.04
N VAL A 7 -2.00 10.53 29.84
CA VAL A 7 -2.42 9.91 28.59
C VAL A 7 -1.54 8.68 28.33
N PRO A 8 -2.12 7.48 28.19
CA PRO A 8 -1.35 6.25 27.96
C PRO A 8 -0.70 6.27 26.57
N ARG A 9 0.45 5.59 26.46
CA ARG A 9 1.10 5.33 25.17
C ARG A 9 0.29 4.30 24.39
N ARG A 10 0.37 4.33 23.06
CA ARG A 10 -0.32 3.35 22.18
C ARG A 10 0.01 1.90 22.57
N SER A 11 1.26 1.63 22.93
CA SER A 11 1.73 0.30 23.38
C SER A 11 1.19 -0.12 24.75
N GLU A 12 0.58 0.79 25.52
CA GLU A 12 -0.01 0.54 26.84
C GLU A 12 -1.53 0.30 26.73
N ILE A 13 -2.12 0.42 25.54
CA ILE A 13 -3.54 0.18 25.30
C ILE A 13 -3.77 -1.32 25.08
N PRO A 14 -4.71 -1.97 25.80
CA PRO A 14 -5.09 -3.35 25.55
C PRO A 14 -5.53 -3.59 24.10
N VAL A 15 -5.13 -4.72 23.51
CA VAL A 15 -5.38 -5.04 22.09
C VAL A 15 -6.88 -5.04 21.74
N GLU A 16 -7.75 -5.43 22.69
CA GLU A 16 -9.22 -5.39 22.52
C GLU A 16 -9.79 -3.99 22.23
N TYR A 17 -9.04 -2.93 22.55
CA TYR A 17 -9.38 -1.54 22.24
C TYR A 17 -8.60 -0.99 21.04
N THR A 18 -7.89 -1.84 20.31
CA THR A 18 -7.15 -1.49 19.09
C THR A 18 -7.86 -2.05 17.85
N TRP A 19 -7.63 -1.43 16.69
CA TRP A 19 -8.12 -1.97 15.43
C TRP A 19 -7.30 -3.19 15.04
N ASP A 20 -7.97 -4.23 14.55
CA ASP A 20 -7.30 -5.44 14.08
C ASP A 20 -6.77 -5.24 12.66
N LEU A 21 -5.51 -4.82 12.57
CA LEU A 21 -4.80 -4.61 11.30
C LEU A 21 -4.43 -5.92 10.59
N THR A 22 -4.52 -7.06 11.29
CA THR A 22 -4.25 -8.39 10.70
C THR A 22 -5.26 -8.76 9.60
N THR A 23 -6.40 -8.08 9.58
CA THR A 23 -7.42 -8.16 8.52
C THR A 23 -6.97 -7.57 7.18
N VAL A 24 -5.93 -6.73 7.18
CA VAL A 24 -5.36 -6.10 5.99
C VAL A 24 -4.01 -6.72 5.64
N TYR A 25 -3.07 -6.76 6.59
CA TYR A 25 -1.78 -7.43 6.47
C TYR A 25 -1.46 -8.21 7.74
N ALA A 26 -0.95 -9.44 7.60
CA ALA A 26 -0.61 -10.29 8.74
C ALA A 26 0.44 -9.63 9.66
N ASP A 27 1.40 -8.91 9.06
CA ASP A 27 2.47 -8.19 9.74
C ASP A 27 3.07 -7.11 8.81
N ASP A 28 3.97 -6.31 9.37
CA ASP A 28 4.70 -5.27 8.65
C ASP A 28 5.54 -5.83 7.49
N SER A 29 6.02 -7.08 7.57
CA SER A 29 6.82 -7.68 6.50
C SER A 29 5.97 -7.95 5.26
N ALA A 30 4.74 -8.42 5.42
CA ALA A 30 3.80 -8.58 4.31
C ALA A 30 3.48 -7.25 3.63
N TRP A 31 3.33 -6.18 4.42
CA TRP A 31 3.12 -4.82 3.92
C TRP A 31 4.36 -4.29 3.16
N GLU A 32 5.57 -4.45 3.72
CA GLU A 32 6.83 -4.03 3.08
C GLU A 32 7.05 -4.74 1.73
N GLN A 33 6.70 -6.02 1.63
CA GLN A 33 6.80 -6.78 0.39
C GLN A 33 5.91 -6.21 -0.72
N ASP A 34 4.69 -5.81 -0.39
CA ASP A 34 3.76 -5.23 -1.36
C ASP A 34 4.20 -3.83 -1.82
N ILE A 35 4.81 -3.04 -0.92
CA ILE A 35 5.48 -1.78 -1.30
C ILE A 35 6.62 -2.05 -2.28
N ALA A 36 7.51 -2.98 -1.95
CA ALA A 36 8.64 -3.31 -2.81
C ALA A 36 8.19 -3.81 -4.19
N ALA A 37 7.11 -4.60 -4.24
CA ALA A 37 6.50 -5.04 -5.48
C ALA A 37 5.93 -3.86 -6.30
N LEU A 38 5.28 -2.89 -5.65
CA LEU A 38 4.77 -1.69 -6.30
C LEU A 38 5.91 -0.84 -6.89
N GLU A 39 7.00 -0.65 -6.15
CA GLU A 39 8.18 0.10 -6.60
C GLU A 39 8.80 -0.51 -7.87
N GLN A 40 8.80 -1.84 -7.98
CA GLN A 40 9.32 -2.56 -9.15
C GLN A 40 8.47 -2.34 -10.42
N LEU A 41 7.19 -1.96 -10.28
CA LEU A 41 6.31 -1.68 -11.42
C LEU A 41 6.50 -0.25 -11.99
N LEU A 42 7.07 0.67 -11.22
CA LEU A 42 7.26 2.07 -11.64
C LEU A 42 8.22 2.21 -12.85
N PRO A 43 9.37 1.49 -12.91
CA PRO A 43 10.21 1.48 -14.10
C PRO A 43 9.49 0.96 -15.35
N GLU A 44 8.66 -0.07 -15.20
CA GLU A 44 7.87 -0.61 -16.32
C GLU A 44 6.85 0.41 -16.84
N ALA A 45 6.21 1.16 -15.93
CA ALA A 45 5.28 2.23 -16.30
C ALA A 45 6.01 3.34 -17.08
N THR A 46 7.20 3.72 -16.61
CA THR A 46 8.01 4.75 -17.26
C THR A 46 8.47 4.30 -18.65
N ALA A 47 8.82 3.03 -18.83
CA ALA A 47 9.23 2.47 -20.12
C ALA A 47 8.10 2.43 -21.17
N LEU A 48 6.83 2.47 -20.75
CA LEU A 48 5.67 2.52 -21.65
C LEU A 48 5.41 3.94 -22.20
N ALA A 49 6.03 4.97 -21.63
CA ALA A 49 5.88 6.34 -22.11
C ALA A 49 6.38 6.46 -23.57
N GLY A 50 5.51 6.94 -24.46
CA GLY A 50 5.82 7.09 -25.89
C GLY A 50 5.76 5.80 -26.72
N SER A 51 5.58 4.63 -26.11
CA SER A 51 5.49 3.34 -26.83
C SER A 51 4.06 2.76 -26.92
N VAL A 52 3.08 3.38 -26.26
CA VAL A 52 1.68 2.93 -26.19
C VAL A 52 1.06 2.66 -27.58
N ALA A 53 1.29 3.54 -28.55
CA ALA A 53 0.72 3.44 -29.89
C ALA A 53 1.51 2.54 -30.86
N GLN A 54 2.65 1.97 -30.42
CA GLN A 54 3.55 1.21 -31.30
C GLN A 54 3.04 -0.21 -31.60
N SER A 55 2.18 -0.78 -30.74
CA SER A 55 1.60 -2.10 -30.96
C SER A 55 0.32 -2.32 -30.14
N ALA A 56 -0.51 -3.28 -30.56
CA ALA A 56 -1.66 -3.72 -29.77
C ALA A 56 -1.25 -4.27 -28.39
N ALA A 57 -0.06 -4.88 -28.29
CA ALA A 57 0.48 -5.37 -27.02
C ALA A 57 0.85 -4.22 -26.06
N SER A 58 1.50 -3.17 -26.56
CA SER A 58 1.81 -1.96 -25.78
C SER A 58 0.54 -1.23 -25.33
N LEU A 59 -0.46 -1.19 -26.22
CA LEU A 59 -1.77 -0.60 -25.93
C LEU A 59 -2.53 -1.37 -24.83
N LEU A 60 -2.43 -2.70 -24.81
CA LEU A 60 -3.02 -3.53 -23.75
C LEU A 60 -2.21 -3.44 -22.45
N LYS A 61 -0.88 -3.46 -22.51
CA LYS A 61 0.00 -3.47 -21.33
C LYS A 61 -0.18 -2.21 -20.47
N THR A 62 -0.43 -1.07 -21.09
CA THR A 62 -0.57 0.23 -20.41
C THR A 62 -1.74 0.28 -19.40
N PRO A 63 -3.00 0.03 -19.77
CA PRO A 63 -4.10 0.01 -18.82
C PRO A 63 -3.96 -1.13 -17.80
N THR A 64 -3.45 -2.30 -18.19
CA THR A 64 -3.22 -3.41 -17.24
C THR A 64 -2.23 -3.04 -16.14
N LEU A 65 -1.11 -2.41 -16.50
CA LEU A 65 -0.11 -1.97 -15.53
C LEU A 65 -0.66 -0.84 -14.65
N ARG A 66 -1.40 0.10 -15.23
CA ARG A 66 -2.09 1.16 -14.49
C ARG A 66 -3.03 0.57 -13.43
N ASP A 67 -3.86 -0.40 -13.80
CA ASP A 67 -4.81 -1.01 -12.88
C ASP A 67 -4.08 -1.74 -11.76
N GLN A 68 -3.00 -2.47 -12.03
CA GLN A 68 -2.17 -3.09 -10.99
C GLN A 68 -1.60 -2.07 -10.00
N ILE A 69 -1.09 -0.94 -10.53
CA ILE A 69 -0.57 0.16 -9.72
C ILE A 69 -1.68 0.85 -8.92
N TRP A 70 -2.92 0.88 -9.39
CA TRP A 70 -4.04 1.54 -8.70
C TRP A 70 -4.82 0.65 -7.73
N THR A 71 -4.80 -0.66 -7.90
CA THR A 71 -5.61 -1.57 -7.07
C THR A 71 -4.87 -2.02 -5.80
N LYS A 72 -3.54 -2.15 -5.85
CA LYS A 72 -2.72 -2.58 -4.71
C LYS A 72 -2.50 -1.53 -3.59
N PRO A 73 -2.33 -0.21 -3.89
CA PRO A 73 -1.99 0.77 -2.86
C PRO A 73 -3.11 1.05 -1.88
N GLU A 74 -4.36 0.71 -2.20
CA GLU A 74 -5.49 0.96 -1.31
C GLU A 74 -5.32 0.20 0.01
N GLN A 75 -4.83 -1.04 -0.03
CA GLN A 75 -4.53 -1.82 1.19
C GLN A 75 -3.30 -1.28 1.93
N ILE A 76 -2.26 -0.89 1.19
CA ILE A 76 -1.04 -0.28 1.76
C ILE A 76 -1.39 1.01 2.52
N TYR A 77 -2.30 1.83 1.96
CA TYR A 77 -2.77 3.08 2.56
C TYR A 77 -3.72 2.86 3.76
N ILE A 78 -4.57 1.83 3.74
CA ILE A 78 -5.47 1.54 4.86
C ILE A 78 -4.69 1.04 6.09
N TYR A 79 -3.56 0.36 5.88
CA TYR A 79 -2.73 -0.18 6.96
C TYR A 79 -1.89 0.89 7.68
N ALA A 80 -1.49 1.98 7.01
CA ALA A 80 -0.48 2.94 7.47
C ALA A 80 -0.98 4.38 7.69
#